data_AF-A0A6B3RSQ5-F1
#
_entry.id   AF-A0A6B3RSQ5-F1
#
_cell.length_a   1.000
_cell.length_b   1.000
_cell.length_c   1.000
_cell.angle_alpha   90.00
_cell.angle_beta   90.00
_cell.angle_gamma   90.00
#
_symmetry.space_group_name_H-M   'P 1'
#
loop_
_entity.id
_entity.type
_entity.pdbx_description
1 polymer ?
#
loop_
_entity_poly.entity_id
_entity_poly.type
_entity_poly.pdbx_seq_one_letter_code
_entity_poly.pdbx_strand_id
1 'polypeptide(L)' 'MSKKTMTLNLTEAEMSALEALCAKKDLSKTGLMRQALRLYQMIDTRVERGGKLYFEDDQTREKSEIMML' A
#
# COMPACT_ATOMS: atom_id res chain seq x y z
N MET A 1 -9.86 7.94 -21.20
CA MET A 1 -9.36 8.79 -20.09
C MET A 1 -7.96 9.28 -20.42
N SER A 2 -7.67 10.56 -20.21
CA SER A 2 -6.32 11.11 -20.40
C SER A 2 -5.41 10.65 -19.24
N LYS A 3 -4.20 10.20 -19.56
CA LYS A 3 -3.18 9.89 -18.55
C LYS A 3 -2.48 11.20 -18.16
N LYS A 4 -2.25 11.40 -16.86
CA LYS A 4 -1.40 12.49 -16.36
C LYS A 4 -0.08 11.92 -15.89
N THR A 5 1.01 12.67 -16.10
CA THR A 5 2.35 12.31 -15.63
C THR A 5 2.54 12.76 -14.19
N MET A 6 3.21 11.91 -13.40
CA MET A 6 3.64 12.22 -12.03
C MET A 6 5.13 11.88 -11.93
N THR A 7 5.90 12.77 -11.31
CA THR A 7 7.30 12.54 -10.94
C THR A 7 7.36 12.41 -9.43
N LEU A 8 8.02 11.37 -8.94
CA LEU A 8 8.20 11.10 -7.51
C LEU A 8 9.69 10.99 -7.25
N ASN A 9 10.21 11.86 -6.39
CA ASN A 9 11.58 11.77 -5.90
C ASN A 9 11.54 10.93 -4.63
N LEU A 10 12.42 9.93 -4.55
CA LEU A 10 12.54 9.02 -3.41
C LEU A 10 13.94 9.17 -2.83
N THR A 11 14.02 9.08 -1.50
CA THR A 11 15.28 8.80 -0.82
C THR A 11 15.79 7.41 -1.20
N GLU A 12 17.07 7.14 -0.93
CA GLU A 12 17.67 5.84 -1.20
C GLU A 12 16.94 4.70 -0.46
N ALA A 13 16.55 4.94 0.80
CA ALA A 13 15.83 3.97 1.62
C ALA A 13 14.45 3.63 1.01
N GLU A 14 13.70 4.64 0.57
CA GLU A 14 12.39 4.45 -0.06
C GLU A 14 12.50 3.73 -1.41
N MET A 15 13.52 4.09 -2.22
CA MET A 15 13.76 3.43 -3.50
C MET A 15 14.15 1.96 -3.31
N SER A 16 15.03 1.66 -2.34
CA SER A 16 15.41 0.29 -2.01
C SER A 16 14.20 -0.55 -1.57
N ALA A 17 13.33 0.00 -0.73
CA ALA A 17 12.09 -0.65 -0.33
C ALA A 17 11.15 -0.91 -1.52
N LEU A 18 10.99 0.07 -2.42
CA LEU A 18 10.22 -0.08 -3.66
C LEU A 18 10.76 -1.21 -4.53
N GLU A 19 12.07 -1.29 -4.72
CA GLU A 19 12.71 -2.32 -5.54
C GLU A 19 12.59 -3.72 -4.94
N ALA A 20 12.80 -3.85 -3.62
CA ALA A 20 12.61 -5.11 -2.92
C ALA A 20 11.17 -5.62 -3.05
N LEU A 21 10.17 -4.74 -2.93
CA LEU A 21 8.77 -5.09 -3.11
C LEU A 21 8.43 -5.46 -4.56
N CYS A 22 8.99 -4.73 -5.53
CA CYS A 22 8.84 -5.05 -6.95
C CYS A 22 9.39 -6.44 -7.27
N ALA A 23 10.59 -6.76 -6.78
CA ALA A 23 11.21 -8.08 -6.97
C ALA A 23 10.39 -9.19 -6.29
N LYS A 24 9.94 -8.97 -5.05
CA LYS A 24 9.14 -9.95 -4.29
C LYS A 24 7.79 -10.25 -4.95
N LYS A 25 7.16 -9.26 -5.59
CA LYS A 25 5.82 -9.37 -6.16
C LYS A 25 5.79 -9.57 -7.67
N ASP A 26 6.96 -9.59 -8.32
CA ASP A 26 7.11 -9.59 -9.77
C ASP A 26 6.30 -8.46 -10.44
N LEU A 27 6.51 -7.24 -9.97
CA LEU A 27 5.82 -6.04 -10.46
C LEU A 27 6.82 -4.99 -10.94
N SER A 28 6.44 -4.22 -11.97
CA SER A 28 7.16 -2.99 -12.29
C SER A 28 6.91 -1.91 -11.22
N LYS A 29 7.83 -0.96 -11.07
CA LYS A 29 7.69 0.19 -10.16
C LYS A 29 6.36 0.93 -10.38
N THR A 30 5.98 1.18 -11.63
CA THR A 30 4.69 1.81 -11.96
C THR A 30 3.49 0.91 -11.64
N GLY A 31 3.62 -0.40 -11.80
CA GLY A 31 2.61 -1.39 -11.43
C GLY A 31 2.36 -1.41 -9.93
N LEU A 32 3.43 -1.45 -9.13
CA LEU A 32 3.34 -1.39 -7.68
C LEU A 32 2.69 -0.08 -7.21
N MET A 33 3.09 1.07 -7.76
CA MET A 33 2.49 2.36 -7.40
C MET A 33 1.00 2.43 -7.72
N ARG A 34 0.55 1.87 -8.85
CA ARG A 34 -0.88 1.78 -9.17
C ARG A 34 -1.64 0.86 -8.21
N GLN A 35 -1.03 -0.26 -7.81
CA GLN A 35 -1.63 -1.18 -6.84
C GLN A 35 -1.73 -0.51 -5.46
N ALA A 36 -0.68 0.19 -5.02
CA ALA A 36 -0.66 0.92 -3.76
C ALA A 36 -1.76 2.00 -3.72
N LEU A 37 -1.92 2.79 -4.79
CA LEU A 37 -2.97 3.81 -4.86
C LEU A 37 -4.38 3.20 -4.74
N ARG A 38 -4.64 2.09 -5.43
CA ARG A 38 -5.93 1.38 -5.34
C ARG A 38 -6.19 0.81 -3.96
N LEU A 39 -5.16 0.24 -3.34
CA LEU A 39 -5.24 -0.29 -1.97
C LEU A 39 -5.58 0.83 -1.00
N TYR A 40 -4.90 1.98 -1.10
CA TYR A 40 -5.14 3.14 -0.27
C TYR A 40 -6.60 3.63 -0.41
N GLN A 41 -7.09 3.80 -1.64
CA GLN A 41 -8.48 4.19 -1.91
C GLN A 41 -9.51 3.22 -1.30
N MET A 42 -9.24 1.92 -1.38
CA MET A 42 -10.13 0.90 -0.81
C MET A 42 -10.17 0.98 0.72
N ILE A 43 -9.01 1.15 1.36
CA ILE A 43 -8.93 1.26 2.81
C ILE A 43 -9.62 2.54 3.28
N ASP A 44 -9.33 3.67 2.63
CA ASP A 44 -9.91 4.97 2.94
C ASP A 44 -11.45 4.93 2.89
N THR A 45 -12.00 4.42 1.77
CA THR A 45 -13.46 4.20 1.62
C THR A 45 -14.04 3.32 2.73
N ARG A 46 -13.30 2.31 3.19
CA ARG A 46 -13.75 1.39 4.24
C ARG A 46 -13.75 2.06 5.61
N VAL A 47 -12.73 2.87 5.90
CA VAL A 47 -12.58 3.61 7.16
C VAL A 47 -13.63 4.72 7.25
N GLU A 48 -13.86 5.49 6.19
CA GLU A 48 -14.91 6.52 6.14
C GLU A 48 -16.30 5.98 6.47
N ARG A 49 -16.56 4.70 6.14
CA ARG A 49 -17.81 4.00 6.46
C ARG A 49 -17.85 3.42 7.88
N GLY A 50 -16.92 3.81 8.75
CA GLY A 50 -16.79 3.31 10.12
C GLY A 50 -16.10 1.94 10.23
N GLY A 51 -15.43 1.49 9.17
CA GLY A 51 -14.65 0.26 9.20
C GLY A 51 -13.34 0.40 9.96
N LYS A 52 -12.87 -0.73 10.50
CA LYS A 52 -11.60 -0.82 11.20
C LYS A 52 -10.65 -1.77 10.46
N LEU A 53 -9.37 -1.44 10.46
CA LEU A 53 -8.31 -2.26 9.88
C LEU A 53 -7.60 -3.00 11.03
N TYR A 54 -7.39 -4.30 10.86
CA TYR A 54 -6.69 -5.13 11.84
C TYR A 54 -5.63 -5.97 11.13
N PHE A 55 -4.48 -6.16 11.78
CA PHE A 55 -3.61 -7.29 11.48
C PHE A 55 -4.05 -8.46 12.35
N GLU A 56 -4.26 -9.61 11.73
CA GLU A 56 -4.55 -10.86 12.41
C GLU A 56 -3.34 -11.78 12.28
N ASP A 57 -2.86 -12.29 13.41
CA ASP A 57 -1.86 -13.35 13.43
C ASP A 57 -2.56 -14.70 13.19
N ASP A 58 -2.20 -15.40 12.13
CA ASP A 58 -2.86 -16.66 11.76
C ASP A 58 -2.67 -17.78 12.79
N GLN A 59 -1.60 -17.73 13.60
CA GLN A 59 -1.27 -18.75 14.59
C GLN A 59 -1.97 -18.49 15.93
N THR A 60 -1.93 -17.24 16.41
CA THR A 60 -2.48 -16.87 17.73
C THR A 60 -3.91 -16.33 17.64
N ARG A 61 -4.36 -15.94 16.44
CA ARG A 61 -5.60 -15.19 16.17
C ARG A 61 -5.68 -13.84 16.87
N GLU A 62 -4.56 -13.33 17.36
CA GLU A 62 -4.49 -12.02 17.97
C GLU A 62 -4.73 -10.94 16.91
N LYS A 63 -5.60 -9.96 17.24
CA LYS A 63 -5.94 -8.85 16.35
C LYS A 63 -5.39 -7.56 16.92
N SER A 64 -4.48 -6.93 16.18
CA SER A 64 -3.98 -5.59 16.49
C SER A 64 -4.66 -4.56 15.60
N GLU A 65 -5.34 -3.57 16.18
CA GLU A 65 -5.98 -2.47 15.44
C GLU A 65 -4.90 -1.54 14.86
N ILE A 66 -5.04 -1.20 13.58
CA ILE A 66 -4.12 -0.30 12.90
C ILE A 66 -4.82 1.03 12.69
N MET A 67 -4.23 2.10 13.20
CA MET A 67 -4.64 3.45 12.88
C MET A 67 -3.83 3.94 11.67
N MET A 68 -4.53 4.28 10.58
CA MET A 68 -3.92 5.04 9.48
C MET A 68 -3.74 6.50 9.98
N LEU A 69 -2.54 7.06 9.82
CA LEU A 69 -2.23 8.46 10.12
C LEU A 69 -2.55 9.37 8.94
#